data_AF-A0A832BTA2-F1
#
_entry.id   AF-A0A832BTA2-F1
#
_cell.length_a   1.000
_cell.length_b   1.000
_cell.length_c   1.000
_cell.angle_alpha   90.00
_cell.angle_beta   90.00
_cell.angle_gamma   90.00
#
_symmetry.space_group_name_H-M   'P 1'
#
loop_
_entity.id
_entity.type
_entity.pdbx_description
1 polymer ?
#
loop_
_entity_poly.entity_id
_entity_poly.type
_entity_poly.pdbx_seq_one_letter_code
_entity_poly.pdbx_strand_id
1 'polypeptide(L)'
;MLTQVVLFLALFAYSFVVSQSFSYIISLRNVLGRLDANSYILMRKLIDENFRAKFKYVFYSTWIFVPVLCIVSAVEKDFFVFTCALISLAGYLADTIFMLNGNMPINNTINSWNNESYPSDWDRYRQLWFRAFTKRQVSNTIGFISLLVAAVFQ
;
A
#
# COMPACT_ATOMS: atom_id res chain seq x y z
N MET A 1 24.63 13.64 -6.70
CA MET A 1 23.56 13.98 -7.68
C MET A 1 22.73 12.76 -8.04
N LEU A 2 23.34 11.59 -8.30
CA LEU A 2 22.60 10.37 -8.62
C LEU A 2 21.68 9.93 -7.47
N THR A 3 22.16 9.91 -6.21
CA THR A 3 21.29 9.61 -5.04
C THR A 3 20.05 10.51 -4.97
N GLN A 4 20.20 11.81 -5.25
CA GLN A 4 19.07 12.76 -5.20
C GLN A 4 18.02 12.47 -6.29
N VAL A 5 18.47 12.14 -7.50
CA VAL A 5 17.58 11.76 -8.60
C VAL A 5 16.84 10.47 -8.28
N VAL A 6 17.55 9.46 -7.78
CA VAL A 6 16.94 8.17 -7.41
C VAL A 6 16.01 8.31 -6.22
N LEU A 7 16.35 9.14 -5.22
CA LEU A 7 15.50 9.45 -4.08
C LEU A 7 14.21 10.12 -4.52
N PHE A 8 14.28 11.08 -5.46
CA PHE A 8 13.09 11.70 -6.03
C PHE A 8 12.19 10.68 -6.73
N LEU A 9 12.77 9.79 -7.55
CA LEU A 9 12.00 8.74 -8.24
C LEU A 9 11.38 7.74 -7.27
N ALA A 10 12.11 7.36 -6.21
CA ALA A 10 11.62 6.51 -5.14
C ALA A 10 10.47 7.16 -4.38
N LEU A 11 10.60 8.42 -3.98
CA LEU A 11 9.54 9.19 -3.33
C LEU A 11 8.31 9.34 -4.21
N PHE A 12 8.51 9.66 -5.49
CA PHE A 12 7.42 9.79 -6.45
C PHE A 12 6.65 8.47 -6.57
N ALA A 13 7.34 7.35 -6.79
CA ALA A 13 6.71 6.03 -6.86
C ALA A 13 5.98 5.65 -5.56
N TYR A 14 6.64 5.84 -4.41
CA TYR A 14 6.08 5.52 -3.09
C TYR A 14 4.86 6.40 -2.76
N SER A 15 4.84 7.66 -3.21
CA SER A 15 3.72 8.58 -2.97
C SER A 15 2.39 8.02 -3.48
N PHE A 16 2.39 7.31 -4.63
CA PHE A 16 1.20 6.63 -5.13
C PHE A 16 0.78 5.47 -4.23
N VAL A 17 1.72 4.69 -3.70
CA VAL A 17 1.43 3.58 -2.76
C VAL A 17 0.80 4.11 -1.47
N VAL A 18 1.42 5.11 -0.83
CA VAL A 18 0.91 5.67 0.43
C VAL A 18 -0.39 6.47 0.24
N SER A 19 -0.62 7.04 -0.96
CA SER A 19 -1.87 7.75 -1.28
C SER A 19 -3.11 6.88 -1.08
N GLN A 20 -3.01 5.57 -1.36
CA GLN A 20 -4.09 4.63 -1.09
C GLN A 20 -4.41 4.61 0.42
N SER A 21 -3.38 4.58 1.25
CA SER A 21 -3.54 4.53 2.70
C SER A 21 -4.17 5.79 3.27
N PHE A 22 -3.72 6.96 2.80
CA PHE A 22 -4.32 8.24 3.17
C PHE A 22 -5.76 8.38 2.68
N SER A 23 -6.07 7.92 1.47
CA SER A 23 -7.45 7.90 0.96
C SER A 23 -8.39 7.10 1.88
N TYR A 24 -7.95 5.96 2.41
CA TYR A 24 -8.75 5.20 3.37
C TYR A 24 -8.88 5.85 4.74
N ILE A 25 -7.83 6.51 5.23
CA ILE A 25 -7.88 7.24 6.51
C ILE A 25 -8.86 8.40 6.41
N ILE A 26 -8.79 9.17 5.32
CA ILE A 26 -9.54 10.41 5.16
C ILE A 26 -11.00 10.14 4.78
N SER A 27 -11.27 9.23 3.83
CA SER A 27 -12.60 9.07 3.25
C SER A 27 -13.14 7.64 3.29
N LEU A 28 -12.40 6.66 2.76
CA LEU A 28 -13.03 5.38 2.40
C LEU A 28 -13.41 4.50 3.60
N ARG A 29 -12.66 4.52 4.70
CA ARG A 29 -12.90 3.60 5.83
C ARG A 29 -14.29 3.76 6.43
N ASN A 30 -14.68 4.99 6.76
CA ASN A 30 -15.96 5.26 7.40
C ASN A 30 -17.13 5.09 6.43
N VAL A 31 -16.94 5.45 5.15
CA VAL A 31 -17.96 5.24 4.11
C VAL A 31 -18.23 3.74 3.92
N LEU A 32 -17.18 2.94 3.67
CA LEU A 32 -17.30 1.50 3.47
C LEU A 32 -17.82 0.76 4.72
N GLY A 33 -17.52 1.27 5.92
CA GLY A 33 -18.01 0.72 7.18
C GLY A 33 -19.50 0.93 7.43
N ARG A 34 -20.15 1.85 6.71
CA ARG A 34 -21.59 2.17 6.85
C ARG A 34 -22.46 1.57 5.74
N LEU A 35 -21.85 1.02 4.70
CA LEU A 35 -22.59 0.37 3.62
C LEU A 35 -23.29 -0.90 4.12
N ASP A 36 -24.46 -1.18 3.55
CA ASP A 36 -25.09 -2.49 3.60
C ASP A 36 -24.27 -3.51 2.79
N ALA A 37 -24.64 -4.80 2.91
CA ALA A 37 -23.91 -5.90 2.30
C ALA A 37 -23.76 -5.73 0.77
N ASN A 38 -24.87 -5.47 0.06
CA ASN A 38 -24.87 -5.42 -1.39
C ASN A 38 -24.05 -4.23 -1.90
N SER A 39 -24.25 -3.05 -1.30
CA SER A 39 -23.47 -1.85 -1.65
C SER A 39 -21.98 -2.03 -1.36
N TYR A 40 -21.63 -2.64 -0.22
CA TYR A 40 -20.24 -2.93 0.13
C TYR A 40 -19.60 -3.88 -0.89
N ILE A 41 -20.24 -5.02 -1.19
CA ILE A 41 -19.73 -6.04 -2.11
C ILE A 41 -19.51 -5.44 -3.50
N LEU A 42 -20.51 -4.74 -4.04
CA LEU A 42 -20.43 -4.10 -5.35
C LEU A 42 -19.27 -3.09 -5.40
N MET A 43 -19.20 -2.17 -4.44
CA MET A 43 -18.14 -1.18 -4.38
C MET A 43 -16.76 -1.84 -4.25
N ARG A 44 -16.66 -2.92 -3.48
CA ARG A 44 -15.39 -3.63 -3.25
C ARG A 44 -14.88 -4.31 -4.50
N LYS A 45 -15.78 -4.98 -5.25
CA LYS A 45 -15.50 -5.59 -6.55
C LYS A 45 -14.99 -4.57 -7.57
N LEU A 46 -15.74 -3.48 -7.76
CA LEU A 46 -15.39 -2.43 -8.74
C LEU A 46 -14.02 -1.81 -8.44
N ILE A 47 -13.73 -1.54 -7.17
CA ILE A 47 -12.42 -0.99 -6.82
C ILE A 47 -11.31 -2.04 -6.97
N ASP A 48 -11.53 -3.29 -6.58
CA ASP A 48 -10.52 -4.36 -6.72
C ASP A 48 -10.16 -4.60 -8.19
N GLU A 49 -11.16 -4.67 -9.08
CA GLU A 49 -10.97 -4.78 -10.53
C GLU A 49 -10.09 -3.65 -11.07
N ASN A 50 -10.43 -2.40 -10.74
CA ASN A 50 -9.67 -1.23 -11.18
C ASN A 50 -8.24 -1.23 -10.59
N PHE A 51 -8.07 -1.61 -9.33
CA PHE A 51 -6.75 -1.68 -8.68
C PHE A 51 -5.86 -2.73 -9.33
N ARG A 52 -6.36 -3.94 -9.59
CA ARG A 52 -5.56 -5.01 -10.22
C ARG A 52 -5.10 -4.64 -11.62
N ALA A 53 -5.96 -3.98 -12.39
CA ALA A 53 -5.62 -3.57 -13.75
C ALA A 53 -4.57 -2.45 -13.78
N LYS A 54 -4.76 -1.39 -12.98
CA LYS A 54 -4.02 -0.14 -13.12
C LYS A 54 -2.88 0.03 -12.11
N PHE A 55 -3.06 -0.45 -10.88
CA PHE A 55 -2.13 -0.16 -9.78
C PHE A 55 -0.91 -1.09 -9.73
N LYS A 56 -0.89 -2.20 -10.50
CA LYS A 56 0.26 -3.13 -10.55
C LYS A 56 1.57 -2.44 -10.95
N TYR A 57 1.52 -1.47 -11.86
CA TYR A 57 2.70 -0.73 -12.32
C TYR A 57 3.27 0.18 -11.24
N VAL A 58 2.41 0.78 -10.41
CA VAL A 58 2.81 1.56 -9.24
C VAL A 58 3.60 0.66 -8.28
N PHE A 59 3.09 -0.55 -8.01
CA PHE A 59 3.77 -1.49 -7.13
C PHE A 59 5.16 -1.89 -7.66
N TYR A 60 5.27 -2.19 -8.95
CA TYR A 60 6.55 -2.53 -9.57
C TYR A 60 7.53 -1.37 -9.56
N SER A 61 7.07 -0.14 -9.82
CA SER A 61 7.95 1.03 -9.80
C SER A 61 8.60 1.25 -8.42
N THR A 62 7.83 1.07 -7.34
CA THR A 62 8.36 1.19 -5.96
C THR A 62 9.32 0.04 -5.64
N TRP A 63 9.03 -1.18 -6.09
CA TRP A 63 9.92 -2.34 -5.98
C TRP A 63 11.23 -2.21 -6.76
N ILE A 64 11.31 -1.29 -7.73
CA ILE A 64 12.52 -0.98 -8.47
C ILE A 64 13.28 0.16 -7.79
N PHE A 65 12.63 1.32 -7.60
CA PHE A 65 13.33 2.53 -7.19
C PHE A 65 13.83 2.50 -5.74
N VAL A 66 13.12 1.86 -4.81
CA VAL A 66 13.56 1.81 -3.40
C VAL A 66 14.80 0.91 -3.23
N PRO A 67 14.89 -0.30 -3.82
CA PRO A 67 16.14 -1.06 -3.81
C PRO A 67 17.29 -0.38 -4.55
N VAL A 68 17.02 0.26 -5.69
CA VAL A 68 18.05 1.03 -6.42
C VAL A 68 18.57 2.17 -5.55
N LEU A 69 17.70 2.85 -4.81
CA LEU A 69 18.11 3.88 -3.85
C LEU A 69 19.06 3.30 -2.79
N CYS A 70 18.72 2.15 -2.20
CA CYS A 70 19.59 1.47 -1.22
C CYS A 70 20.98 1.18 -1.80
N ILE A 71 21.04 0.65 -3.03
CA ILE A 71 22.31 0.32 -3.70
C ILE A 71 23.12 1.60 -3.96
N VAL A 72 22.50 2.61 -4.56
CA VAL A 72 23.18 3.86 -4.93
C VAL A 72 23.69 4.60 -3.69
N SER A 73 22.87 4.74 -2.64
CA SER A 73 23.28 5.41 -1.41
C SER A 73 24.41 4.66 -0.70
N ALA A 74 24.44 3.32 -0.76
CA ALA A 74 25.53 2.52 -0.20
C ALA A 74 26.85 2.71 -0.98
N VAL A 75 26.78 2.77 -2.31
CA VAL A 75 27.95 3.01 -3.18
C VAL A 75 28.51 4.43 -2.98
N GLU A 76 27.63 5.44 -2.88
CA GLU A 76 28.02 6.83 -2.61
C GLU A 76 28.40 7.07 -1.13
N LYS A 77 28.28 6.05 -0.26
CA LYS A 77 28.54 6.13 1.20
C LYS A 77 27.68 7.14 1.94
N ASP A 78 26.49 7.43 1.42
CA ASP A 78 25.47 8.22 2.09
C ASP A 78 24.68 7.31 3.07
N PHE A 79 25.26 7.11 4.24
CA PHE A 79 24.71 6.22 5.26
C PHE A 79 23.37 6.69 5.82
N PHE A 80 23.09 8.00 5.78
CA PHE A 80 21.82 8.54 6.25
C PHE A 80 20.69 8.18 5.29
N VAL A 81 20.85 8.51 3.99
CA VAL A 81 19.87 8.14 2.97
C VAL A 81 19.74 6.63 2.85
N PHE A 82 20.84 5.88 2.93
CA PHE A 82 20.82 4.41 2.94
C PHE A 82 19.96 3.85 4.06
N THR A 83 20.12 4.34 5.29
CA THR A 83 19.35 3.86 6.44
C THR A 83 17.86 4.15 6.26
N CYS A 84 17.52 5.36 5.80
CA CYS A 84 16.16 5.74 5.51
C CYS A 84 15.54 4.89 4.38
N ALA A 85 16.32 4.59 3.34
CA ALA A 85 15.92 3.73 2.23
C ALA A 85 15.69 2.28 2.68
N LEU A 86 16.51 1.74 3.58
CA LEU A 86 16.32 0.41 4.17
C LEU A 86 15.03 0.32 4.99
N ILE A 87 14.73 1.33 5.83
CA ILE A 87 13.47 1.39 6.58
C ILE A 87 12.27 1.46 5.61
N SER A 88 12.40 2.24 4.55
CA SER A 88 11.39 2.33 3.48
C SER A 88 11.15 1.00 2.78
N LEU A 89 12.23 0.30 2.44
CA LEU A 89 12.18 -1.03 1.82
C LEU A 89 11.51 -2.05 2.75
N ALA A 90 11.88 -2.06 4.03
CA ALA A 90 11.27 -2.95 5.03
C ALA A 90 9.77 -2.67 5.20
N GLY A 91 9.38 -1.40 5.29
CA GLY A 91 7.97 -0.99 5.35
C GLY A 91 7.18 -1.42 4.12
N TYR A 92 7.77 -1.28 2.93
CA TYR A 92 7.12 -1.68 1.68
C TYR A 92 7.03 -3.20 1.48
N LEU A 93 8.07 -3.93 1.92
CA LEU A 93 8.04 -5.39 1.99
C LEU A 93 6.92 -5.86 2.93
N ALA A 94 6.79 -5.26 4.11
CA ALA A 94 5.72 -5.58 5.05
C ALA A 94 4.33 -5.28 4.48
N ASP A 95 4.13 -4.13 3.82
CA ASP A 95 2.88 -3.83 3.09
C ASP A 95 2.54 -4.92 2.07
N THR A 96 3.53 -5.33 1.27
CA THR A 96 3.34 -6.37 0.25
C THR A 96 2.95 -7.71 0.88
N ILE A 97 3.60 -8.12 1.97
CA ILE A 97 3.26 -9.36 2.70
C ILE A 97 1.84 -9.29 3.26
N PHE A 98 1.45 -8.19 3.90
CA PHE A 98 0.10 -8.02 4.45
C PHE A 98 -0.98 -7.95 3.35
N MET A 99 -0.65 -7.40 2.19
CA MET A 99 -1.53 -7.40 1.02
C MET A 99 -1.77 -8.83 0.53
N LEU A 100 -0.69 -9.58 0.28
CA LEU A 100 -0.75 -10.94 -0.31
C LEU A 100 -1.41 -11.95 0.63
N ASN A 101 -1.18 -11.84 1.94
CA ASN A 101 -1.69 -12.80 2.92
C ASN A 101 -3.00 -12.35 3.60
N GLY A 102 -3.37 -11.07 3.48
CA GLY A 102 -4.53 -10.49 4.15
C GLY A 102 -5.60 -10.02 3.16
N ASN A 103 -5.36 -8.86 2.53
CA ASN A 103 -6.39 -8.24 1.70
C ASN A 103 -6.71 -9.02 0.42
N MET A 104 -5.71 -9.57 -0.28
CA MET A 104 -5.95 -10.26 -1.56
C MET A 104 -6.78 -11.55 -1.42
N PRO A 105 -6.53 -12.44 -0.44
CA PRO A 105 -7.38 -13.61 -0.22
C PRO A 105 -8.82 -13.22 0.11
N ILE A 106 -9.00 -12.21 0.96
CA ILE A 106 -10.33 -11.70 1.31
C ILE A 106 -11.03 -11.11 0.08
N ASN A 107 -10.32 -10.36 -0.76
CA ASN A 107 -10.86 -9.83 -2.01
C ASN A 107 -11.30 -10.97 -2.94
N ASN A 108 -10.50 -12.03 -3.07
CA ASN A 108 -10.87 -13.18 -3.89
C ASN A 108 -12.16 -13.85 -3.39
N THR A 109 -12.34 -13.95 -2.07
CA THR A 109 -13.59 -14.45 -1.48
C THR A 109 -14.76 -13.51 -1.75
N ILE A 110 -14.62 -12.21 -1.53
CA ILE A 110 -15.69 -11.24 -1.81
C ILE A 110 -16.03 -11.23 -3.30
N ASN A 111 -15.04 -11.41 -4.17
CA ASN A 111 -15.24 -11.42 -5.61
C ASN A 111 -16.04 -12.62 -6.10
N SER A 112 -16.08 -13.74 -5.36
CA SER A 112 -16.91 -14.90 -5.70
C SER A 112 -18.38 -14.76 -5.29
N TRP A 113 -18.73 -13.77 -4.46
CA TRP A 113 -20.10 -13.54 -4.02
C TRP A 113 -20.96 -12.90 -5.11
N ASN A 114 -22.27 -13.06 -5.03
CA ASN A 114 -23.25 -12.34 -5.85
C ASN A 114 -24.35 -11.73 -4.96
N ASN A 115 -25.22 -10.89 -5.54
CA ASN A 115 -26.24 -10.14 -4.78
C ASN A 115 -27.28 -11.02 -4.06
N GLU A 116 -27.42 -12.27 -4.49
CA GLU A 116 -28.37 -13.25 -3.96
C GLU A 116 -27.68 -14.30 -3.07
N SER A 117 -26.34 -14.36 -3.12
CA SER A 117 -25.51 -15.37 -2.47
C SER A 117 -24.23 -14.74 -1.94
N TYR A 118 -24.29 -14.32 -0.69
CA TYR A 118 -23.16 -13.95 0.16
C TYR A 118 -23.41 -14.51 1.58
N PRO A 119 -22.36 -14.74 2.38
CA PRO A 119 -22.54 -15.36 3.67
C PRO A 119 -23.19 -14.40 4.68
N SER A 120 -23.97 -14.92 5.62
CA SER A 120 -24.65 -14.11 6.64
C SER A 120 -23.67 -13.36 7.55
N ASP A 121 -22.42 -13.84 7.67
CA ASP A 121 -21.33 -13.19 8.40
C ASP A 121 -20.45 -12.28 7.52
N TRP A 122 -20.95 -11.77 6.38
CA TRP A 122 -20.21 -10.90 5.46
C TRP A 122 -19.49 -9.73 6.16
N ASP A 123 -20.07 -9.18 7.23
CA ASP A 123 -19.47 -8.08 7.99
C ASP A 123 -18.14 -8.49 8.64
N ARG A 124 -17.98 -9.76 9.01
CA ARG A 124 -16.71 -10.30 9.52
C ARG A 124 -15.60 -10.16 8.48
N TYR A 125 -15.88 -10.42 7.21
CA TYR A 125 -14.91 -10.25 6.12
C TYR A 125 -14.53 -8.78 5.93
N ARG A 126 -15.49 -7.86 6.04
CA ARG A 126 -15.22 -6.42 6.03
C ARG A 126 -14.29 -6.00 7.16
N GLN A 127 -14.54 -6.47 8.38
CA GLN A 127 -13.69 -6.17 9.53
C GLN A 127 -12.28 -6.75 9.38
N LEU A 128 -12.16 -8.01 8.91
CA LEU A 128 -10.87 -8.64 8.63
C LEU A 128 -10.10 -7.86 7.55
N TRP A 129 -10.80 -7.41 6.51
CA TRP A 129 -10.21 -6.60 5.46
C TRP A 129 -9.63 -5.29 6.01
N PHE A 130 -10.39 -4.56 6.82
CA PHE A 130 -9.90 -3.32 7.43
C PHE A 130 -8.73 -3.54 8.39
N ARG A 131 -8.74 -4.64 9.15
CA ARG A 131 -7.62 -4.99 10.03
C ARG A 131 -6.35 -5.26 9.23
N ALA A 132 -6.43 -6.04 8.15
CA ALA A 132 -5.31 -6.27 7.25
C ALA A 132 -4.83 -4.97 6.60
N PHE A 133 -5.77 -4.13 6.15
CA PHE A 133 -5.44 -2.86 5.51
C PHE A 133 -4.82 -1.85 6.48
N THR A 134 -5.23 -1.85 7.75
CA THR A 134 -4.61 -0.97 8.77
C THR A 134 -3.14 -1.31 8.98
N LYS A 135 -2.76 -2.59 8.96
CA LYS A 135 -1.35 -3.01 9.05
C LYS A 135 -0.54 -2.46 7.88
N ARG A 136 -1.11 -2.55 6.67
CA ARG A 136 -0.53 -1.96 5.44
C ARG A 136 -0.33 -0.46 5.55
N GLN A 137 -1.35 0.26 6.03
CA GLN A 137 -1.29 1.71 6.26
C GLN A 137 -0.17 2.12 7.20
N VAL A 138 0.04 1.37 8.29
CA VAL A 138 1.14 1.67 9.23
C VAL A 138 2.49 1.45 8.54
N SER A 139 2.68 0.28 7.92
CA SER A 139 3.96 -0.08 7.30
C SER A 139 4.38 0.89 6.18
N ASN A 140 3.46 1.25 5.29
CA ASN A 140 3.78 2.15 4.18
C ASN A 140 3.90 3.61 4.62
N THR A 141 3.19 4.06 5.65
CA THR A 141 3.34 5.41 6.19
C THR A 141 4.71 5.58 6.82
N ILE A 142 5.17 4.59 7.60
CA ILE A 142 6.53 4.59 8.17
C ILE A 142 7.57 4.64 7.05
N GLY A 143 7.44 3.79 6.03
CA GLY A 143 8.40 3.75 4.93
C GLY A 143 8.45 5.05 4.13
N PHE A 144 7.30 5.66 3.85
CA PHE A 144 7.20 6.93 3.16
C PHE A 144 7.80 8.09 3.98
N ILE A 145 7.46 8.19 5.27
CA ILE A 145 8.02 9.22 6.17
C ILE A 145 9.54 9.09 6.24
N SER A 146 10.07 7.88 6.28
CA SER A 146 11.52 7.64 6.26
C SER A 146 12.19 8.24 5.02
N LEU A 147 11.62 8.08 3.83
CA LEU A 147 12.14 8.72 2.61
C LEU A 147 11.97 10.24 2.62
N LEU A 148 10.89 10.77 3.20
CA LEU A 148 10.71 12.21 3.35
C LEU A 148 11.76 12.81 4.28
N VAL A 149 12.09 12.13 5.39
CA VAL A 149 13.17 12.53 6.29
C VAL A 149 14.50 12.58 5.54
N ALA A 150 14.82 11.57 4.74
CA ALA A 150 16.02 11.60 3.88
C ALA A 150 16.02 12.81 2.94
N ALA A 151 14.90 13.11 2.28
CA ALA A 151 14.85 14.24 1.34
C ALA A 151 14.97 15.62 1.98
N VAL A 152 14.53 15.76 3.24
CA VAL A 152 14.58 17.05 3.96
C VAL A 152 15.93 17.28 4.63
N PHE A 153 16.61 16.22 5.08
CA PHE A 153 17.79 16.33 5.94
C PHE A 153 19.10 15.74 5.37
N GLN A 154 19.12 15.27 4.11
CA GLN A 154 20.37 14.88 3.42
C GLN A 154 21.22 16.09 3.03
#